data_AF-A0A917LC83-F1
#
_entry.id   AF-A0A917LC83-F1
#
_cell.length_a   1.000
_cell.length_b   1.000
_cell.length_c   1.000
_cell.angle_alpha   90.00
_cell.angle_beta   90.00
_cell.angle_gamma   90.00
#
_symmetry.space_group_name_H-M   'P 1'
#
loop_
_entity.id
_entity.type
_entity.pdbx_description
1 polymer ?
#
loop_
_entity_poly.entity_id
_entity_poly.type
_entity_poly.pdbx_seq_one_letter_code
_entity_poly.pdbx_strand_id
1 'polypeptide(L)'
;MESATAVTLTLDLPGWPGHLAGQHVDVRLTAEDGYSTQRSYSIASAPNGRSLDLTVQRTSGGEVSPYLVDELVPGDRLELRGPVGGWFVWRQQQTEPILLVAGGSGLVPLMCMVRAREAAGSRAPFRLLCAARTPSDLLYRSELRQGAPGLDTTYLYSREAPADSPRPPGRIAPEDLVRSGWPPDFEPTCYVCGPTAFVEKTAAYLVLLGHAPERVRTERFG
;
A
#
# COMPACT_ATOMS: atom_id res chain seq x y z
N MET A 1 12.11 10.60 0.72
CA MET A 1 11.13 11.55 1.26
C MET A 1 9.77 11.11 0.77
N GLU A 2 8.87 10.76 1.68
CA GLU A 2 7.62 10.02 1.40
C GLU A 2 6.60 10.86 0.61
N SER A 3 6.13 11.95 1.22
CA SER A 3 5.42 13.07 0.60
C SER A 3 5.42 14.24 1.60
N ALA A 4 4.83 15.39 1.26
CA ALA A 4 4.68 16.49 2.22
C ALA A 4 3.70 16.17 3.38
N THR A 5 2.96 15.06 3.30
CA THR A 5 1.90 14.71 4.26
C THR A 5 2.09 13.34 4.91
N ALA A 6 3.25 12.70 4.71
CA ALA A 6 3.50 11.38 5.23
C ALA A 6 4.91 11.23 5.80
N VAL A 7 5.03 10.40 6.83
CA VAL A 7 6.30 9.99 7.43
C VAL A 7 6.37 8.47 7.47
N THR A 8 7.58 7.93 7.43
CA THR A 8 7.82 6.51 7.69
C THR A 8 8.48 6.38 9.05
N LEU A 9 7.82 5.62 9.94
CA LEU A 9 8.28 5.32 11.29
C LEU A 9 8.92 3.94 11.30
N THR A 10 10.19 3.86 11.66
CA THR A 10 10.88 2.57 11.85
C THR A 10 10.79 2.20 13.32
N LEU A 11 10.16 1.07 13.61
CA LEU A 11 9.93 0.57 14.96
C LEU A 11 10.81 -0.64 15.22
N ASP A 12 11.73 -0.52 16.17
CA ASP A 12 12.51 -1.65 16.67
C ASP A 12 11.60 -2.55 17.52
N LEU A 13 11.49 -3.81 17.14
CA LEU A 13 10.59 -4.78 17.79
C LEU A 13 11.35 -6.07 18.15
N PRO A 14 12.15 -6.05 19.24
CA PRO A 14 12.80 -7.26 19.74
C PRO A 14 11.76 -8.34 20.02
N GLY A 15 11.91 -9.51 19.41
CA GLY A 15 10.98 -10.62 19.59
C GLY A 15 9.71 -10.56 18.72
N TRP A 16 9.67 -9.68 17.71
CA TRP A 16 8.59 -9.69 16.72
C TRP A 16 8.50 -11.06 16.02
N PRO A 17 7.33 -11.73 16.00
CA PRO A 17 7.17 -13.05 15.39
C PRO A 17 7.28 -13.04 13.86
N GLY A 18 7.43 -11.87 13.25
CA GLY A 18 7.38 -11.68 11.80
C GLY A 18 6.00 -11.26 11.33
N HIS A 19 5.89 -10.96 10.04
CA HIS A 19 4.64 -10.61 9.37
C HIS A 19 4.67 -11.12 7.93
N LEU A 20 3.52 -11.17 7.27
CA LEU A 20 3.38 -11.43 5.84
C LEU A 20 3.17 -10.12 5.09
N ALA A 21 3.65 -10.06 3.85
CA ALA A 21 3.58 -8.85 3.05
C ALA A 21 2.13 -8.51 2.69
N GLY A 22 1.63 -7.38 3.22
CA GLY A 22 0.22 -6.96 3.12
C GLY A 22 -0.55 -7.01 4.44
N GLN A 23 0.04 -7.50 5.53
CA GLN A 23 -0.54 -7.38 6.87
C GLN A 23 -0.39 -5.96 7.45
N HIS A 24 -1.17 -5.69 8.48
CA HIS A 24 -1.15 -4.44 9.24
C HIS A 24 -0.95 -4.70 10.74
N VAL A 25 -0.67 -3.63 11.48
CA VAL A 25 -0.68 -3.62 12.95
C VAL A 25 -1.68 -2.58 13.44
N ASP A 26 -2.26 -2.83 14.60
CA ASP A 26 -3.03 -1.85 15.34
C ASP A 26 -2.08 -1.06 16.23
N VAL A 27 -2.01 0.26 16.02
CA VAL A 27 -1.28 1.20 16.87
C VAL A 27 -2.26 1.78 17.87
N ARG A 28 -1.99 1.60 19.17
CA ARG A 28 -2.74 2.22 20.27
C ARG A 28 -1.95 3.38 20.84
N LEU A 29 -2.62 4.52 20.98
CA LEU A 29 -2.15 5.67 21.73
C LEU A 29 -2.99 5.83 22.99
N THR A 30 -2.35 6.08 24.12
CA THR A 30 -3.00 6.33 25.41
C THR A 30 -2.51 7.68 25.94
N ALA A 31 -3.42 8.62 26.17
CA ALA A 31 -3.15 9.91 26.77
C ALA A 31 -2.93 9.79 28.29
N GLU A 32 -2.36 10.83 28.89
CA GLU A 32 -2.05 10.86 30.34
C GLU A 32 -3.31 10.74 31.22
N ASP A 33 -4.46 11.20 30.73
CA ASP A 33 -5.76 11.09 31.39
C ASP A 33 -6.41 9.69 31.26
N GLY A 34 -5.74 8.77 30.57
CA GLY A 34 -6.19 7.40 30.34
C GLY A 34 -7.08 7.22 29.11
N TYR A 35 -7.41 8.28 28.36
CA TYR A 35 -8.09 8.12 27.08
C TYR A 35 -7.20 7.34 26.11
N SER A 36 -7.76 6.34 25.41
CA SER A 36 -7.01 5.59 24.40
C SER A 36 -7.76 5.52 23.08
N THR A 37 -7.01 5.57 22.00
CA THR A 37 -7.51 5.47 20.63
C THR A 37 -6.60 4.52 19.84
N GLN A 38 -7.18 3.77 18.92
CA GLN A 38 -6.47 2.75 18.16
C GLN A 38 -6.74 2.92 16.67
N ARG A 39 -5.71 2.81 15.84
CA ARG A 39 -5.86 2.78 14.37
C ARG A 39 -4.96 1.73 13.75
N SER A 40 -5.44 1.10 12.69
CA SER A 40 -4.69 0.10 11.94
C SER A 40 -3.79 0.78 10.90
N TYR A 41 -2.54 0.35 10.83
CA TYR A 41 -1.55 0.82 9.87
C TYR A 41 -0.92 -0.37 9.15
N SER A 42 -0.95 -0.33 7.82
CA SER A 42 -0.26 -1.33 7.00
C SER A 42 1.24 -1.29 7.26
N ILE A 43 1.85 -2.46 7.31
CA ILE A 43 3.31 -2.57 7.41
C ILE A 43 3.89 -2.24 6.04
N ALA A 44 4.89 -1.36 5.98
CA ALA A 44 5.54 -0.90 4.77
C ALA A 44 6.80 -1.71 4.44
N SER A 45 7.55 -2.13 5.45
CA SER A 45 8.81 -2.85 5.25
C SER A 45 8.60 -4.31 4.89
N ALA A 46 9.56 -4.93 4.22
CA ALA A 46 9.58 -6.38 4.09
C ALA A 46 9.86 -7.05 5.45
N PRO A 47 9.39 -8.29 5.67
CA PRO A 47 9.70 -9.04 6.88
C PRO A 47 11.21 -9.24 7.06
N ASN A 48 11.76 -8.74 8.17
CA ASN A 48 13.20 -8.84 8.49
C ASN A 48 13.47 -9.40 9.91
N GLY A 49 12.43 -9.70 10.69
CA GLY A 49 12.50 -10.27 12.04
C GLY A 49 13.02 -9.35 13.15
N ARG A 50 13.27 -8.07 12.88
CA ARG A 50 13.89 -7.14 13.85
C ARG A 50 13.15 -5.82 14.00
N SER A 51 12.57 -5.32 12.92
CA SER A 51 11.86 -4.05 12.89
C SER A 51 10.68 -4.12 11.91
N LEU A 52 9.81 -3.12 12.01
CA LEU A 52 8.86 -2.85 10.94
C LEU A 52 8.78 -1.36 10.66
N ASP A 53 8.44 -1.01 9.43
CA ASP A 53 8.19 0.35 9.02
C ASP A 53 6.68 0.60 8.91
N LEU A 54 6.19 1.71 9.46
CA LEU A 54 4.84 2.20 9.27
C LEU A 54 4.89 3.52 8.52
N THR A 55 4.35 3.57 7.30
CA THR A 55 4.18 4.83 6.60
C THR A 55 2.82 5.41 6.91
N VAL A 56 2.82 6.53 7.65
CA VAL A 56 1.62 7.19 8.14
C VAL A 56 1.38 8.44 7.30
N GLN A 57 0.25 8.48 6.62
CA GLN A 57 -0.22 9.71 5.96
C GLN A 57 -1.16 10.46 6.91
N ARG A 58 -0.87 11.75 7.12
CA ARG A 58 -1.68 12.65 7.94
C ARG A 58 -3.07 12.80 7.35
N THR A 59 -4.09 12.48 8.14
CA THR A 59 -5.50 12.69 7.80
C THR A 59 -6.06 13.85 8.60
N SER A 60 -6.70 14.81 7.92
CA SER A 60 -7.39 15.92 8.57
C SER A 60 -8.56 15.41 9.42
N GLY A 61 -8.58 15.73 10.71
CA GLY A 61 -9.60 15.27 11.66
C GLY A 61 -9.35 13.88 12.26
N GLY A 62 -8.21 13.24 11.97
CA GLY A 62 -7.81 12.02 12.67
C GLY A 62 -7.13 12.34 14.02
N GLU A 63 -7.37 11.51 15.04
CA GLU A 63 -6.72 11.66 16.35
C GLU A 63 -5.28 11.10 16.37
N VAL A 64 -5.05 9.99 15.65
CA VAL A 64 -3.78 9.24 15.71
C VAL A 64 -2.76 9.73 14.70
N SER A 65 -3.15 9.94 13.44
CA SER A 65 -2.19 10.29 12.39
C SER A 65 -1.47 11.62 12.59
N PRO A 66 -2.09 12.71 13.12
CA PRO A 66 -1.35 13.94 13.40
C PRO A 66 -0.30 13.73 14.48
N TYR A 67 -0.63 13.03 15.57
CA TYR A 67 0.36 12.72 16.62
C TYR A 67 1.57 11.95 16.05
N LEU A 68 1.30 10.88 15.29
CA LEU A 68 2.37 10.06 14.69
C LEU A 68 3.24 10.82 13.66
N VAL A 69 2.69 11.86 13.02
CA VAL A 69 3.38 12.63 11.96
C VAL A 69 4.09 13.86 12.52
N ASP A 70 3.43 14.57 13.43
CA ASP A 70 3.82 15.91 13.87
C ASP A 70 4.51 15.90 15.26
N GLU A 71 4.20 14.93 16.14
CA GLU A 71 4.63 14.96 17.55
C GLU A 71 5.56 13.81 17.96
N LEU A 72 5.39 12.62 17.38
CA LEU A 72 6.19 11.44 17.73
C LEU A 72 7.67 11.63 17.40
N VAL A 73 8.56 11.35 18.35
CA VAL A 73 10.02 11.48 18.17
C VAL A 73 10.77 10.15 18.41
N PRO A 74 11.98 9.99 17.84
CA PRO A 74 12.81 8.83 18.13
C PRO A 74 13.06 8.67 19.64
N GLY A 75 12.80 7.46 20.15
CA GLY A 75 12.89 7.14 21.58
C GLY A 75 11.52 6.93 22.24
N ASP A 76 10.45 7.47 21.65
CA ASP A 76 9.08 7.22 22.11
C ASP A 76 8.68 5.76 21.92
N ARG A 77 7.75 5.30 22.77
CA ARG A 77 7.23 3.93 22.73
C ARG A 77 5.82 3.92 22.20
N LEU A 78 5.54 2.99 21.31
CA LEU A 78 4.20 2.73 20.78
C LEU A 78 3.73 1.35 21.21
N GLU A 79 2.44 1.23 21.49
CA GLU A 79 1.79 -0.05 21.73
C GLU A 79 1.26 -0.59 20.41
N LEU A 80 1.75 -1.78 20.02
CA LEU A 80 1.34 -2.46 18.80
C LEU A 80 0.62 -3.76 19.13
N ARG A 81 -0.46 -4.03 18.40
CA ARG A 81 -1.08 -5.35 18.31
C ARG A 81 -1.01 -5.86 16.88
N GLY A 82 -0.52 -7.08 16.70
CA GLY A 82 -0.46 -7.73 15.40
C GLY A 82 0.59 -8.83 15.31
N PRO A 83 0.91 -9.29 14.10
CA PRO A 83 0.34 -8.82 12.83
C PRO A 83 -1.14 -9.21 12.69
N VAL A 84 -1.93 -8.39 12.01
CA VAL A 84 -3.37 -8.61 11.74
C VAL A 84 -3.58 -8.75 10.22
N GLY A 85 -4.58 -9.55 9.85
CA GLY A 85 -4.89 -9.86 8.46
C GLY A 85 -4.34 -11.23 8.01
N GLY A 86 -4.59 -11.58 6.75
CA GLY A 86 -4.15 -12.87 6.19
C GLY A 86 -4.72 -13.19 4.81
N TRP A 87 -5.83 -12.55 4.45
CA TRP A 87 -6.41 -12.59 3.11
C TRP A 87 -5.60 -11.76 2.11
N PHE A 88 -5.32 -10.50 2.46
CA PHE A 88 -4.60 -9.55 1.61
C PHE A 88 -3.08 -9.67 1.76
N VAL A 89 -2.53 -10.87 1.52
CA VAL A 89 -1.09 -11.09 1.66
C VAL A 89 -0.48 -11.77 0.45
N TRP A 90 0.68 -11.26 0.04
CA TRP A 90 1.52 -11.90 -0.97
C TRP A 90 2.48 -12.89 -0.30
N ARG A 91 2.72 -14.03 -0.96
CA ARG A 91 3.66 -15.06 -0.53
C ARG A 91 4.63 -15.38 -1.64
N GLN A 92 5.88 -15.71 -1.29
CA GLN A 92 6.93 -16.04 -2.25
C GLN A 92 6.58 -17.22 -3.17
N GLN A 93 5.69 -18.12 -2.75
CA GLN A 93 5.21 -19.24 -3.55
C GLN A 93 4.28 -18.81 -4.70
N GLN A 94 3.79 -17.57 -4.70
CA GLN A 94 3.02 -17.02 -5.81
C GLN A 94 3.95 -16.67 -6.97
N THR A 95 3.88 -17.47 -8.03
CA THR A 95 4.69 -17.33 -9.24
C THR A 95 3.89 -16.80 -10.42
N GLU A 96 2.56 -16.71 -10.29
CA GLU A 96 1.69 -16.08 -11.28
C GLU A 96 2.01 -14.57 -11.45
N PRO A 97 1.53 -13.94 -12.53
CA PRO A 97 1.53 -12.49 -12.63
C PRO A 97 0.75 -11.83 -11.50
N ILE A 98 1.29 -10.74 -10.96
CA ILE A 98 0.67 -9.98 -9.87
C ILE A 98 0.31 -8.58 -10.38
N LEU A 99 -0.92 -8.17 -10.12
CA LEU A 99 -1.40 -6.81 -10.34
C LEU A 99 -1.62 -6.13 -8.99
N LEU A 100 -0.93 -5.01 -8.76
CA LEU A 100 -1.04 -4.17 -7.58
C LEU A 100 -1.75 -2.87 -7.98
N VAL A 101 -2.86 -2.53 -7.33
CA VAL A 101 -3.62 -1.30 -7.63
C VAL A 101 -3.85 -0.51 -6.35
N ALA A 102 -3.13 0.61 -6.22
CA ALA A 102 -3.13 1.46 -5.04
C ALA A 102 -3.88 2.77 -5.26
N GLY A 103 -4.66 3.20 -4.28
CA GLY A 103 -5.15 4.57 -4.16
C GLY A 103 -4.60 5.24 -2.90
N GLY A 104 -3.83 6.32 -3.06
CA GLY A 104 -3.24 7.07 -1.93
C GLY A 104 -2.38 6.18 -1.03
N SER A 105 -2.63 6.24 0.29
CA SER A 105 -1.96 5.38 1.29
C SER A 105 -2.21 3.88 1.10
N GLY A 106 -3.15 3.48 0.24
CA GLY A 106 -3.29 2.11 -0.27
C GLY A 106 -2.01 1.53 -0.87
N LEU A 107 -1.04 2.38 -1.21
CA LEU A 107 0.27 1.98 -1.70
C LEU A 107 1.15 1.30 -0.64
N VAL A 108 0.96 1.62 0.64
CA VAL A 108 1.81 1.12 1.74
C VAL A 108 1.89 -0.42 1.80
N PRO A 109 0.77 -1.17 1.89
CA PRO A 109 0.85 -2.63 1.93
C PRO A 109 1.35 -3.23 0.60
N LEU A 110 1.14 -2.54 -0.53
CA LEU A 110 1.62 -3.01 -1.83
C LEU A 110 3.13 -2.85 -1.97
N MET A 111 3.71 -1.77 -1.41
CA MET A 111 5.17 -1.62 -1.34
C MET A 111 5.82 -2.66 -0.43
N CYS A 112 5.15 -3.08 0.64
CA CYS A 112 5.60 -4.23 1.42
C CYS A 112 5.69 -5.50 0.54
N MET A 113 4.71 -5.74 -0.34
CA MET A 113 4.75 -6.87 -1.30
C MET A 113 5.89 -6.73 -2.31
N VAL A 114 6.11 -5.53 -2.86
CA VAL A 114 7.24 -5.25 -3.78
C VAL A 114 8.58 -5.53 -3.10
N ARG A 115 8.79 -4.97 -1.92
CA ARG A 115 10.04 -5.15 -1.14
C ARG A 115 10.24 -6.60 -0.72
N ALA A 116 9.18 -7.29 -0.32
CA ALA A 116 9.25 -8.72 0.04
C ALA A 116 9.58 -9.60 -1.17
N ARG A 117 9.06 -9.28 -2.35
CA ARG A 117 9.39 -9.96 -3.61
C ARG A 117 10.86 -9.80 -3.97
N GLU A 118 11.40 -8.59 -3.85
CA GLU A 118 12.81 -8.30 -4.09
C GLU A 118 13.72 -9.04 -3.10
N ALA A 119 13.42 -8.94 -1.80
CA ALA A 119 14.18 -9.64 -0.75
C ALA A 119 14.19 -11.16 -0.95
N ALA A 120 13.09 -11.72 -1.45
CA ALA A 120 12.96 -13.14 -1.78
C ALA A 120 13.64 -13.55 -3.10
N GLY A 121 14.14 -12.60 -3.90
CA GLY A 121 14.66 -12.87 -5.25
C GLY A 121 13.61 -13.46 -6.20
N SER A 122 12.32 -13.21 -5.96
CA SER A 122 11.24 -13.78 -6.77
C SER A 122 11.19 -13.13 -8.15
N ARG A 123 10.95 -13.97 -9.17
CA ARG A 123 10.80 -13.54 -10.57
C ARG A 123 9.34 -13.37 -11.01
N ALA A 124 8.37 -13.53 -10.10
CA ALA A 124 6.96 -13.28 -10.42
C ALA A 124 6.81 -11.87 -10.99
N PRO A 125 6.17 -11.67 -12.16
CA PRO A 125 6.11 -10.35 -12.77
C PRO A 125 5.06 -9.49 -12.06
N PHE A 126 5.45 -8.28 -11.63
CA PHE A 126 4.59 -7.35 -10.92
C PHE A 126 4.25 -6.16 -11.83
N ARG A 127 2.97 -5.80 -11.88
CA ARG A 127 2.49 -4.52 -12.41
C ARG A 127 1.86 -3.71 -11.29
N LEU A 128 2.25 -2.46 -11.14
CA LEU A 128 1.78 -1.56 -10.09
C LEU A 128 1.10 -0.33 -10.72
N LEU A 129 -0.16 -0.10 -10.38
CA LEU A 129 -0.90 1.10 -10.71
C LEU A 129 -1.05 1.95 -9.44
N CYS A 130 -0.41 3.11 -9.42
CA CYS A 130 -0.47 4.07 -8.30
C CYS A 130 -1.39 5.24 -8.65
N ALA A 131 -2.57 5.29 -8.03
CA ALA A 131 -3.49 6.40 -8.16
C ALA A 131 -3.29 7.44 -7.04
N ALA A 132 -3.04 8.68 -7.43
CA ALA A 132 -2.89 9.84 -6.54
C ALA A 132 -3.71 11.03 -7.05
N ARG A 133 -3.81 12.14 -6.29
CA ARG A 133 -4.48 13.34 -6.79
C ARG A 133 -3.54 14.17 -7.66
N THR A 134 -2.31 14.36 -7.18
CA THR A 134 -1.22 15.05 -7.87
C THR A 134 0.09 14.26 -7.71
N PRO A 135 1.17 14.63 -8.44
CA PRO A 135 2.50 14.03 -8.25
C PRO A 135 3.10 14.22 -6.85
N SER A 136 2.71 15.27 -6.13
CA SER A 136 3.19 15.55 -4.77
C SER A 136 2.53 14.67 -3.71
N ASP A 137 1.38 14.07 -4.01
CA ASP A 137 0.69 13.13 -3.13
C ASP A 137 1.23 11.69 -3.23
N LEU A 138 2.10 11.40 -4.19
CA LEU A 138 2.60 10.05 -4.44
C LEU A 138 3.64 9.64 -3.38
N LEU A 139 3.29 8.64 -2.56
CA LEU A 139 4.22 8.02 -1.61
C LEU A 139 5.34 7.25 -2.34
N TYR A 140 6.51 7.13 -1.70
CA TYR A 140 7.67 6.40 -2.21
C TYR A 140 8.13 6.81 -3.62
N ARG A 141 7.84 8.03 -4.07
CA ARG A 141 8.14 8.49 -5.44
C ARG A 141 9.59 8.24 -5.86
N SER A 142 10.55 8.47 -4.97
CA SER A 142 11.97 8.26 -5.26
C SER A 142 12.31 6.79 -5.50
N GLU A 143 11.77 5.90 -4.67
CA GLU A 143 11.97 4.44 -4.75
C GLU A 143 11.29 3.87 -6.00
N LEU A 144 10.03 4.24 -6.25
CA LEU A 144 9.32 3.83 -7.46
C LEU A 144 9.97 4.34 -8.75
N ARG A 145 10.64 5.51 -8.71
CA ARG A 145 11.41 6.02 -9.85
C ARG A 145 12.73 5.28 -10.07
N GLN A 146 13.36 4.81 -8.99
CA GLN A 146 14.52 3.93 -9.12
C GLN A 146 14.11 2.60 -9.77
N GLY A 147 12.89 2.16 -9.48
CA GLY A 147 12.31 0.95 -10.05
C GLY A 147 12.93 -0.32 -9.48
N ALA A 148 12.39 -1.45 -9.90
CA ALA A 148 12.84 -2.76 -9.45
C ALA A 148 12.77 -3.78 -10.59
N PRO A 149 13.69 -4.74 -10.68
CA PRO A 149 13.65 -5.77 -11.72
C PRO A 149 12.32 -6.54 -11.73
N GLY A 150 11.58 -6.47 -12.84
CA GLY A 150 10.28 -7.12 -13.02
C GLY A 150 9.10 -6.44 -12.29
N LEU A 151 9.25 -5.15 -11.95
CA LEU A 151 8.17 -4.27 -11.54
C LEU A 151 7.92 -3.21 -12.64
N ASP A 152 6.75 -3.27 -13.27
CA ASP A 152 6.28 -2.21 -14.16
C ASP A 152 5.34 -1.28 -13.39
N THR A 153 5.70 0.01 -13.26
CA THR A 153 4.89 0.98 -12.51
C THR A 153 4.21 1.98 -13.43
N THR A 154 2.91 2.20 -13.21
CA THR A 154 2.09 3.20 -13.88
C THR A 154 1.50 4.16 -12.86
N TYR A 155 1.59 5.46 -13.14
CA TYR A 155 1.02 6.51 -12.29
C TYR A 155 -0.26 7.07 -12.89
N LEU A 156 -1.30 7.17 -12.08
CA LEU A 156 -2.59 7.74 -12.45
C LEU A 156 -2.89 8.93 -11.54
N TYR A 157 -3.20 10.09 -12.13
CA TYR A 157 -3.50 11.29 -11.37
C TYR A 157 -4.95 11.72 -11.59
N SER A 158 -5.63 12.12 -10.52
CA SER A 158 -7.05 12.48 -10.58
C SER A 158 -7.34 13.98 -10.62
N ARG A 159 -6.37 14.85 -10.30
CA ARG A 159 -6.54 16.31 -10.30
C ARG A 159 -5.51 17.03 -11.17
N GLU A 160 -4.23 16.71 -10.99
CA GLU A 160 -3.14 17.33 -11.73
C GLU A 160 -2.17 16.24 -12.18
N ALA A 161 -1.80 16.25 -13.45
CA ALA A 161 -0.93 15.25 -14.05
C ALA A 161 0.26 15.95 -14.74
N PRO A 162 1.47 15.37 -14.67
CA PRO A 162 2.61 15.79 -15.49
C PRO A 162 2.26 15.76 -16.98
N ALA A 163 2.89 16.63 -17.77
CA ALA A 163 2.61 16.75 -19.20
C ALA A 163 2.89 15.45 -19.99
N ASP A 164 3.79 14.61 -19.50
CA ASP A 164 4.16 13.30 -20.04
C ASP A 164 3.28 12.15 -19.52
N SER A 165 2.20 12.45 -18.80
CA SER A 165 1.29 11.42 -18.29
C SER A 165 0.60 10.64 -19.42
N PRO A 166 0.32 9.34 -19.23
CA PRO A 166 -0.25 8.49 -20.27
C PRO A 166 -1.70 8.87 -20.65
N ARG A 167 -2.37 9.66 -19.80
CA ARG A 167 -3.70 10.23 -20.05
C ARG A 167 -3.92 11.51 -19.23
N PRO A 168 -4.96 12.32 -19.58
CA PRO A 168 -5.38 13.45 -18.76
C PRO A 168 -5.79 13.05 -17.33
N PRO A 169 -5.79 14.02 -16.39
CA PRO A 169 -6.27 13.79 -15.03
C PRO A 169 -7.69 13.22 -14.99
N GLY A 170 -7.90 12.23 -14.14
CA GLY A 170 -9.19 11.56 -13.97
C GLY A 170 -9.12 10.40 -12.99
N ARG A 171 -10.25 10.06 -12.38
CA ARG A 171 -10.35 8.85 -11.54
C ARG A 171 -10.07 7.60 -12.37
N ILE A 172 -9.64 6.53 -11.70
CA ILE A 172 -9.41 5.24 -12.35
C ILE A 172 -10.64 4.79 -13.16
N ALA A 173 -10.37 4.25 -14.34
CA ALA A 173 -11.34 3.75 -15.30
C ALA A 173 -10.91 2.35 -15.83
N PRO A 174 -11.83 1.55 -16.42
CA PRO A 174 -11.49 0.22 -16.94
C PRO A 174 -10.34 0.23 -17.94
N GLU A 175 -10.22 1.28 -18.75
CA GLU A 175 -9.17 1.42 -19.78
C GLU A 175 -7.77 1.49 -19.16
N ASP A 176 -7.65 2.00 -17.92
CA ASP A 176 -6.38 2.03 -17.19
C ASP A 176 -5.90 0.61 -16.86
N LEU A 177 -6.84 -0.25 -16.45
CA LEU A 177 -6.59 -1.65 -16.11
C LEU A 177 -6.29 -2.49 -17.35
N VAL A 178 -6.96 -2.23 -18.47
CA VAL A 178 -6.67 -2.89 -19.76
C VAL A 178 -5.28 -2.50 -20.27
N ARG A 179 -4.93 -1.21 -20.18
CA ARG A 179 -3.64 -0.71 -20.70
C ARG A 179 -2.45 -1.13 -19.85
N SER A 180 -2.62 -1.09 -18.53
CA SER A 180 -1.49 -1.14 -17.59
C SER A 180 -1.55 -2.33 -16.63
N GLY A 181 -2.66 -3.05 -16.60
CA GLY A 181 -2.82 -4.31 -15.88
C GLY A 181 -2.46 -5.52 -16.74
N TRP A 182 -2.84 -6.71 -16.28
CA TRP A 182 -2.67 -7.96 -17.02
C TRP A 182 -3.98 -8.37 -17.68
N PRO A 183 -3.97 -8.97 -18.88
CA PRO A 183 -5.17 -9.61 -19.41
C PRO A 183 -5.65 -10.75 -18.49
N PRO A 184 -6.97 -11.02 -18.40
CA PRO A 184 -7.51 -12.04 -17.50
C PRO A 184 -6.98 -13.45 -17.79
N ASP A 185 -6.67 -13.77 -19.05
CA ASP A 185 -6.13 -15.08 -19.47
C ASP A 185 -4.73 -15.38 -18.92
N PHE A 186 -4.03 -14.37 -18.39
CA PHE A 186 -2.78 -14.57 -17.65
C PHE A 186 -3.02 -15.01 -16.20
N GLU A 187 -4.29 -15.08 -15.79
CA GLU A 187 -4.74 -15.41 -14.44
C GLU A 187 -3.95 -14.64 -13.37
N PRO A 188 -3.90 -13.29 -13.41
CA PRO A 188 -3.15 -12.55 -12.39
C PRO A 188 -3.84 -12.68 -11.03
N THR A 189 -3.07 -12.63 -9.95
CA THR A 189 -3.64 -12.28 -8.63
C THR A 189 -3.61 -10.76 -8.50
N CYS A 190 -4.77 -10.16 -8.25
CA CYS A 190 -4.96 -8.72 -8.17
C CYS A 190 -5.09 -8.28 -6.71
N TYR A 191 -4.23 -7.38 -6.25
CA TYR A 191 -4.29 -6.75 -4.94
C TYR A 191 -4.71 -5.29 -5.09
N VAL A 192 -5.90 -4.95 -4.59
CA VAL A 192 -6.46 -3.61 -4.66
C VAL A 192 -6.54 -3.01 -3.26
N CYS A 193 -5.90 -1.86 -3.03
CA CYS A 193 -5.90 -1.21 -1.73
C CYS A 193 -6.07 0.31 -1.82
N GLY A 194 -6.83 0.90 -0.90
CA GLY A 194 -7.05 2.33 -0.81
C GLY A 194 -8.40 2.70 -0.18
N PRO A 195 -8.91 3.93 -0.42
CA PRO A 195 -10.22 4.35 0.06
C PRO A 195 -11.34 3.42 -0.43
N THR A 196 -12.36 3.17 0.41
CA THR A 196 -13.48 2.25 0.11
C THR A 196 -14.04 2.41 -1.30
N ALA A 197 -14.41 3.63 -1.70
CA ALA A 197 -14.99 3.89 -3.02
C ALA A 197 -14.02 3.61 -4.19
N PHE A 198 -12.71 3.75 -3.97
CA PHE A 198 -11.70 3.39 -4.98
C PHE A 198 -11.61 1.87 -5.12
N VAL A 199 -11.55 1.16 -3.99
CA VAL A 199 -11.40 -0.30 -3.97
C VAL A 199 -12.61 -0.99 -4.58
N GLU A 200 -13.82 -0.59 -4.19
CA GLU A 200 -15.06 -1.17 -4.72
C GLU A 200 -15.17 -0.97 -6.23
N LYS A 201 -14.91 0.24 -6.70
CA LYS A 201 -14.97 0.58 -8.12
C LYS A 201 -13.93 -0.20 -8.94
N THR A 202 -12.70 -0.28 -8.45
CA THR A 202 -11.61 -1.00 -9.12
C THR A 202 -11.85 -2.50 -9.14
N ALA A 203 -12.31 -3.09 -8.04
CA ALA A 203 -12.65 -4.50 -7.98
C ALA A 203 -13.80 -4.85 -8.94
N ALA A 204 -14.84 -4.01 -9.00
CA ALA A 204 -15.93 -4.17 -9.97
C ALA A 204 -15.43 -4.11 -11.43
N TYR A 205 -14.48 -3.23 -11.73
CA TYR A 205 -13.87 -3.16 -13.06
C TYR A 205 -13.05 -4.39 -13.41
N LEU A 206 -12.26 -4.93 -12.47
CA LEU A 206 -11.51 -6.16 -12.71
C LEU A 206 -12.46 -7.33 -13.04
N VAL A 207 -13.55 -7.47 -12.29
CA VAL A 207 -14.55 -8.51 -12.56
C VAL A 207 -15.25 -8.28 -13.92
N LEU A 208 -15.62 -7.03 -14.22
CA LEU A 208 -16.21 -6.66 -15.53
C LEU A 208 -15.28 -7.01 -16.70
N LEU A 209 -13.98 -6.86 -16.52
CA LEU A 209 -12.95 -7.18 -17.50
C LEU A 209 -12.61 -8.68 -17.57
N GLY A 210 -13.29 -9.53 -16.79
CA GLY A 210 -13.17 -10.98 -16.87
C GLY A 210 -12.18 -11.60 -15.86
N HIS A 211 -11.63 -10.83 -14.92
CA HIS A 211 -10.82 -11.42 -13.85
C HIS A 211 -11.69 -12.24 -12.90
N ALA A 212 -11.23 -13.44 -12.54
CA ALA A 212 -11.90 -14.31 -11.58
C ALA A 212 -12.01 -13.62 -10.20
N PRO A 213 -13.20 -13.49 -9.60
CA PRO A 213 -13.41 -12.78 -8.33
C PRO A 213 -12.52 -13.26 -7.18
N GLU A 214 -12.26 -14.56 -7.10
CA GLU A 214 -11.40 -15.18 -6.08
C GLU A 214 -9.92 -14.78 -6.18
N ARG A 215 -9.50 -14.24 -7.33
CA ARG A 215 -8.16 -13.68 -7.55
C ARG A 215 -8.08 -12.18 -7.30
N VAL A 216 -9.21 -11.52 -7.03
CA VAL A 216 -9.27 -10.11 -6.66
C VAL A 216 -9.31 -9.97 -5.15
N ARG A 217 -8.16 -9.68 -4.57
CA ARG A 217 -7.98 -9.44 -3.13
C ARG A 217 -8.07 -7.95 -2.87
N THR A 218 -8.84 -7.56 -1.86
CA THR A 218 -9.10 -6.15 -1.54
C THR A 218 -8.79 -5.86 -0.08
N GLU A 219 -8.21 -4.69 0.19
CA GLU A 219 -8.08 -4.11 1.54
C GLU A 219 -8.53 -2.65 1.49
N ARG A 220 -9.36 -2.22 2.46
CA ARG A 220 -10.01 -0.90 2.44
C ARG A 220 -9.57 -0.08 3.65
N PHE A 221 -9.40 1.23 3.44
CA PHE A 221 -9.19 2.20 4.51
C PHE A 221 -10.37 3.18 4.56
N GLY A 222 -10.88 3.41 5.77
CA GLY A 222 -12.04 4.28 6.04
C GLY A 222 -12.23 4.46 7.54
#